data_AF-A0A1B8RPW8-F1
#
_entry.id   AF-A0A1B8RPW8-F1
#
_cell.length_a   1.000
_cell.length_b   1.000
_cell.length_c   1.000
_cell.angle_alpha   90.00
_cell.angle_beta   90.00
_cell.angle_gamma   90.00
#
_symmetry.space_group_name_H-M   'P 1'
#
loop_
_entity.id
_entity.type
_entity.pdbx_description
1 polymer ?
#
loop_
_entity_poly.entity_id
_entity_poly.type
_entity_poly.pdbx_seq_one_letter_code
_entity_poly.pdbx_strand_id
1 'polypeptide(L)'
;MKRSNNWYVGEKNIIRIDTKVTNLKDNMPISILWFIPSVVLSILYVIRAFFKRESIGNITVYIALIGLLVILIFMFLYNKYSNMRTNVYSNNTEVNMLCNRIYKKKWSLCWIVVSTCNNITLALIIEGIIVETSLGFILCIIGMWLTIFSVIIIICTSINIKESINKVVYASEDRLFTDTDEYWEEGYYCNPHDNRIMVEKRIGVGMCFNLGNKKGRILNYVGNIFVVILVVGICLYLLRFDISGFKMNINNNVIKIEAPSYEIEFNINDVEGVELINEMPKATIKTNGIGGSHYSIGYFKLEGYGNTPIYIYRNSSPYLKIKLKDTYVFINGEKPDITKEYYGEIKEAIKR
;
A
#
# COMPACT_ATOMS: atom_id res chain seq x y z
N MET A 1 21.19 8.83 31.25
CA MET A 1 22.41 8.01 31.42
C MET A 1 23.63 8.62 30.74
N LYS A 2 23.75 8.71 29.39
CA LYS A 2 24.93 9.35 28.75
C LYS A 2 25.09 10.84 29.14
N ARG A 3 24.01 11.62 29.01
CA ARG A 3 23.95 13.05 29.41
C ARG A 3 24.34 13.27 30.88
N SER A 4 23.77 12.47 31.79
CA SER A 4 24.06 12.56 33.23
C SER A 4 25.49 12.17 33.60
N ASN A 5 26.13 11.29 32.81
CA ASN A 5 27.46 10.77 33.09
C ASN A 5 28.57 11.42 32.24
N ASN A 6 28.25 12.42 31.42
CA ASN A 6 29.18 13.05 30.48
C ASN A 6 29.92 12.08 29.53
N TRP A 7 29.29 10.96 29.16
CA TRP A 7 29.86 9.98 28.24
C TRP A 7 29.65 10.40 26.78
N TYR A 8 30.58 11.21 26.28
CA TYR A 8 30.57 11.74 24.91
C TYR A 8 31.92 11.55 24.24
N VAL A 9 31.92 11.37 22.92
CA VAL A 9 33.13 11.25 22.10
C VAL A 9 33.25 12.48 21.19
N GLY A 10 34.36 13.19 21.29
CA GLY A 10 34.66 14.38 20.49
C GLY A 10 34.08 15.68 21.05
N GLU A 11 34.12 16.73 20.24
CA GLU A 11 33.67 18.07 20.64
C GLU A 11 32.13 18.18 20.61
N LYS A 12 31.55 18.83 21.62
CA LYS A 12 30.11 19.06 21.74
C LYS A 12 29.72 20.35 21.01
N ASN A 13 28.50 20.39 20.46
CA ASN A 13 27.89 21.60 19.89
C ASN A 13 28.68 22.31 18.77
N ILE A 14 29.60 21.62 18.12
CA ILE A 14 30.38 22.18 17.01
C ILE A 14 29.80 21.71 15.69
N ILE A 15 29.45 22.69 14.87
CA ILE A 15 28.97 22.49 13.52
C ILE A 15 30.13 22.80 12.57
N ARG A 16 30.75 21.75 12.01
CA ARG A 16 31.81 21.91 11.01
C ARG A 16 31.21 21.99 9.60
N ILE A 17 31.79 22.85 8.78
CA ILE A 17 31.41 23.03 7.38
C ILE A 17 32.68 23.04 6.55
N ASP A 18 32.79 22.08 5.63
CA ASP A 18 33.75 22.15 4.54
C ASP A 18 33.12 22.96 3.40
N THR A 19 33.59 24.19 3.21
CA THR A 19 33.03 25.13 2.22
C THR A 19 33.28 24.66 0.79
N LYS A 20 34.41 23.99 0.52
CA LYS A 20 34.74 23.44 -0.80
C LYS A 20 33.79 22.29 -1.17
N VAL A 21 33.55 21.37 -0.23
CA VAL A 21 32.57 20.27 -0.41
C VAL A 21 31.16 20.85 -0.61
N THR A 22 30.81 21.88 0.16
CA THR A 22 29.49 22.54 0.08
C THR A 22 29.28 23.18 -1.30
N ASN A 23 30.30 23.84 -1.86
CA ASN A 23 30.23 24.46 -3.19
C ASN A 23 30.08 23.44 -4.32
N LEU A 24 30.65 22.24 -4.16
CA LEU A 24 30.58 21.19 -5.19
C LEU A 24 29.41 20.21 -5.00
N LYS A 25 28.59 20.39 -3.96
CA LYS A 25 27.58 19.41 -3.54
C LYS A 25 26.52 19.14 -4.62
N ASP A 26 26.18 20.15 -5.42
CA ASP A 26 25.07 20.09 -6.38
C ASP A 26 25.44 19.23 -7.60
N ASN A 27 26.73 18.99 -7.84
CA ASN A 27 27.25 18.13 -8.91
C ASN A 27 27.47 16.67 -8.48
N MET A 28 27.17 16.32 -7.23
CA MET A 28 27.36 14.96 -6.70
C MET A 28 26.23 13.97 -7.02
N PRO A 29 24.94 14.36 -7.02
CA PRO A 29 23.83 13.48 -7.42
C PRO A 29 23.88 13.11 -8.90
N ILE A 30 23.22 12.01 -9.25
CA ILE A 30 22.87 11.71 -10.66
C ILE A 30 21.78 12.68 -11.10
N SER A 31 21.84 13.13 -12.36
CA SER A 31 20.87 14.06 -12.93
C SER A 31 19.42 13.62 -12.73
N ILE A 32 18.55 14.57 -12.34
CA ILE A 32 17.11 14.36 -12.17
C ILE A 32 16.42 13.97 -13.49
N LEU A 33 17.03 14.24 -14.64
CA LEU A 33 16.51 13.87 -15.95
C LEU A 33 16.39 12.35 -16.13
N TRP A 34 17.07 11.55 -15.32
CA TRP A 34 16.92 10.10 -15.33
C TRP A 34 15.55 9.61 -14.80
N PHE A 35 14.68 10.50 -14.31
CA PHE A 35 13.26 10.18 -14.09
C PHE A 35 12.44 10.14 -15.39
N ILE A 36 12.94 10.69 -16.51
CA ILE A 36 12.21 10.75 -17.79
C ILE A 36 11.66 9.37 -18.21
N PRO A 37 12.42 8.25 -18.16
CA PRO A 37 11.88 6.94 -18.51
C PRO A 37 10.68 6.53 -17.65
N SER A 38 10.71 6.81 -16.33
CA SER A 38 9.58 6.54 -15.44
C SER A 38 8.35 7.38 -15.83
N VAL A 39 8.55 8.67 -16.12
CA VAL A 39 7.48 9.60 -16.49
C VAL A 39 6.85 9.21 -17.83
N VAL A 40 7.68 8.93 -18.84
CA VAL A 40 7.22 8.49 -20.16
C VAL A 40 6.42 7.20 -20.03
N LEU A 41 6.94 6.20 -19.31
CA LEU A 41 6.24 4.94 -19.10
C LEU A 41 4.88 5.16 -18.40
N SER A 42 4.85 5.97 -17.35
CA SER A 42 3.62 6.28 -16.63
C SER A 42 2.56 6.94 -17.53
N ILE A 43 2.96 7.94 -18.32
CA ILE A 43 2.06 8.63 -19.28
C ILE A 43 1.53 7.65 -20.33
N LEU A 44 2.40 6.79 -20.89
CA LEU A 44 1.98 5.78 -21.87
C LEU A 44 0.90 4.86 -21.30
N TYR A 45 1.04 4.46 -20.04
CA TYR A 45 0.07 3.57 -19.39
C TYR A 45 -1.21 4.28 -18.93
N VAL A 46 -1.15 5.58 -18.60
CA VAL A 46 -2.36 6.40 -18.43
C VAL A 46 -3.16 6.46 -19.74
N ILE A 47 -2.49 6.74 -20.86
CA ILE A 47 -3.13 6.79 -22.18
C ILE A 47 -3.72 5.42 -22.53
N ARG A 48 -2.95 4.34 -22.32
CA ARG A 48 -3.39 2.97 -22.60
C ARG A 48 -4.61 2.57 -21.76
N ALA A 49 -4.59 2.85 -20.45
CA ALA A 49 -5.74 2.61 -19.58
C ALA A 49 -6.96 3.43 -20.01
N PHE A 50 -6.78 4.69 -20.42
CA PHE A 50 -7.86 5.53 -20.89
C PHE A 50 -8.55 4.98 -22.14
N PHE A 51 -7.79 4.46 -23.11
CA PHE A 51 -8.38 3.84 -24.31
C PHE A 51 -9.08 2.51 -24.02
N LYS A 52 -8.71 1.81 -22.95
CA LYS A 52 -9.35 0.55 -22.55
C LYS A 52 -10.48 0.70 -21.53
N ARG A 53 -10.72 1.91 -21.01
CA ARG A 53 -11.67 2.18 -19.91
C ARG A 53 -13.09 1.67 -20.14
N GLU A 54 -13.57 1.63 -21.38
CA GLU A 54 -14.93 1.14 -21.71
C GLU A 54 -15.06 -0.37 -21.49
N SER A 55 -13.97 -1.12 -21.69
CA SER A 55 -13.93 -2.58 -21.53
C SER A 55 -13.64 -2.98 -20.08
N ILE A 56 -12.66 -2.34 -19.44
CA ILE A 56 -12.12 -2.76 -18.12
C ILE A 56 -12.53 -1.85 -16.96
N GLY A 57 -13.30 -0.80 -17.25
CA GLY A 57 -13.76 0.19 -16.29
C GLY A 57 -12.77 1.33 -16.01
N ASN A 58 -13.30 2.42 -15.45
CA ASN A 58 -12.54 3.63 -15.11
C ASN A 58 -11.53 3.42 -13.97
N ILE A 59 -11.67 2.34 -13.19
CA ILE A 59 -10.77 2.00 -12.09
C ILE A 59 -9.31 1.89 -12.55
N THR A 60 -9.07 1.35 -13.74
CA THR A 60 -7.72 1.16 -14.28
C THR A 60 -7.05 2.50 -14.63
N VAL A 61 -7.84 3.51 -15.02
CA VAL A 61 -7.32 4.88 -15.24
C VAL A 61 -6.86 5.50 -13.93
N TYR A 62 -7.63 5.33 -12.85
CA TYR A 62 -7.22 5.81 -11.53
C TYR A 62 -5.96 5.11 -11.02
N ILE A 63 -5.83 3.81 -11.24
CA ILE A 63 -4.61 3.05 -10.95
C ILE A 63 -3.42 3.62 -11.72
N ALA A 64 -3.57 3.90 -13.02
CA ALA A 64 -2.50 4.51 -13.83
C ALA A 64 -2.09 5.90 -13.31
N LEU A 65 -3.05 6.74 -12.90
CA LEU A 65 -2.78 8.06 -12.33
C LEU A 65 -2.00 7.99 -11.00
N ILE A 66 -2.20 6.95 -10.19
CA ILE A 66 -1.40 6.72 -8.98
C ILE A 66 0.09 6.59 -9.32
N GLY A 67 0.45 6.05 -10.48
CA GLY A 67 1.84 5.97 -10.95
C GLY A 67 2.53 7.32 -11.02
N LEU A 68 1.84 8.33 -11.54
CA LEU A 68 2.36 9.70 -11.60
C LEU A 68 2.58 10.28 -10.20
N LEU A 69 1.66 10.03 -9.26
CA LEU A 69 1.81 10.46 -7.87
C LEU A 69 3.01 9.77 -7.20
N VAL A 70 3.22 8.50 -7.46
CA VAL A 70 4.37 7.73 -6.94
C VAL A 70 5.70 8.30 -7.45
N ILE A 71 5.78 8.72 -8.71
CA ILE A 71 6.96 9.41 -9.25
C ILE A 71 7.24 10.69 -8.47
N LEU A 72 6.21 11.51 -8.20
CA LEU A 72 6.37 12.76 -7.44
C LEU A 72 6.92 12.50 -6.03
N ILE A 73 6.49 11.42 -5.37
CA ILE A 73 7.02 10.99 -4.08
C ILE A 73 8.51 10.65 -4.19
N PHE A 74 8.92 9.87 -5.19
CA PHE A 74 10.33 9.52 -5.36
C PHE A 74 11.20 10.71 -5.80
N MET A 75 10.67 11.64 -6.59
CA MET A 75 11.34 12.91 -6.90
C MET A 75 11.50 13.78 -5.65
N PHE A 76 10.51 13.82 -4.77
CA PHE A 76 10.61 14.49 -3.48
C PHE A 76 11.71 13.85 -2.61
N LEU A 77 11.76 12.53 -2.50
CA LEU A 77 12.80 11.82 -1.74
C LEU A 77 14.19 12.02 -2.36
N TYR A 78 14.31 11.88 -3.68
CA TYR A 78 15.51 12.25 -4.44
C TYR A 78 15.99 13.64 -4.07
N ASN A 79 15.10 14.64 -4.09
CA ASN A 79 15.44 16.02 -3.80
C ASN A 79 15.91 16.19 -2.35
N LYS A 80 15.28 15.51 -1.38
CA LYS A 80 15.68 15.57 0.03
C LYS A 80 17.07 15.00 0.26
N TYR A 81 17.38 13.84 -0.30
CA TYR A 81 18.70 13.21 -0.15
C TYR A 81 19.79 13.96 -0.95
N SER A 82 19.50 14.38 -2.17
CA SER A 82 20.43 15.13 -3.03
C SER A 82 20.81 16.49 -2.44
N ASN A 83 19.87 17.19 -1.81
CA ASN A 83 20.10 18.50 -1.19
C ASN A 83 20.43 18.45 0.30
N MET A 84 20.60 17.25 0.87
CA MET A 84 20.97 17.11 2.27
C MET A 84 22.29 17.83 2.57
N ARG A 85 22.38 18.44 3.76
CA ARG A 85 23.58 19.10 4.24
C ARG A 85 24.78 18.14 4.18
N THR A 86 25.93 18.62 3.74
CA THR A 86 27.17 17.86 3.69
C THR A 86 27.73 17.64 5.09
N ASN A 87 28.23 16.44 5.35
CA ASN A 87 28.85 16.09 6.62
C ASN A 87 30.38 16.19 6.53
N VAL A 88 31.02 16.53 7.65
CA VAL A 88 32.48 16.58 7.79
C VAL A 88 32.91 15.37 8.62
N TYR A 89 33.69 14.49 8.01
CA TYR A 89 34.15 13.23 8.59
C TYR A 89 35.63 13.23 8.97
N SER A 90 36.43 14.10 8.34
CA SER A 90 37.88 14.22 8.54
C SER A 90 38.30 15.68 8.33
N ASN A 91 39.46 16.08 8.86
CA ASN A 91 40.07 17.37 8.49
C ASN A 91 40.55 17.39 7.03
N ASN A 92 40.66 16.22 6.39
CA ASN A 92 40.99 16.11 4.97
C ASN A 92 39.75 16.33 4.09
N THR A 93 39.76 17.40 3.29
CA THR A 93 38.68 17.75 2.36
C THR A 93 38.40 16.69 1.31
N GLU A 94 39.41 15.94 0.83
CA GLU A 94 39.20 14.90 -0.18
C GLU A 94 38.39 13.71 0.38
N VAL A 95 38.66 13.34 1.63
CA VAL A 95 37.87 12.33 2.36
C VAL A 95 36.42 12.77 2.47
N ASN A 96 36.18 14.04 2.85
CA ASN A 96 34.84 14.61 2.94
C ASN A 96 34.14 14.65 1.57
N MET A 97 34.84 15.05 0.51
CA MET A 97 34.33 15.05 -0.86
C MET A 97 33.90 13.66 -1.29
N LEU A 98 34.73 12.64 -1.05
CA LEU A 98 34.44 11.25 -1.42
C LEU A 98 33.22 10.71 -0.66
N CYS A 99 33.16 10.90 0.66
CA CYS A 99 32.04 10.40 1.48
C CYS A 99 30.70 11.04 1.06
N ASN A 100 30.67 12.36 0.89
CA ASN A 100 29.46 13.07 0.46
C ASN A 100 29.06 12.70 -0.98
N ARG A 101 30.03 12.47 -1.87
CA ARG A 101 29.76 12.02 -3.24
C ARG A 101 29.17 10.61 -3.25
N ILE A 102 29.72 9.67 -2.48
CA ILE A 102 29.17 8.31 -2.32
C ILE A 102 27.73 8.39 -1.86
N TYR A 103 27.47 9.15 -0.80
CA TYR A 103 26.13 9.30 -0.23
C TYR A 103 25.12 9.84 -1.25
N LYS A 104 25.41 11.01 -1.83
CA LYS A 104 24.48 11.70 -2.74
C LYS A 104 24.26 10.92 -4.03
N LYS A 105 25.33 10.39 -4.63
CA LYS A 105 25.25 9.61 -5.87
C LYS A 105 24.44 8.33 -5.67
N LYS A 106 24.68 7.57 -4.60
CA LYS A 106 23.96 6.30 -4.36
C LYS A 106 22.49 6.52 -4.02
N TRP A 107 22.16 7.49 -3.17
CA TRP A 107 20.74 7.81 -2.90
C TRP A 107 20.00 8.33 -4.11
N SER A 108 20.62 9.24 -4.89
CA SER A 108 20.02 9.75 -6.11
C SER A 108 19.74 8.62 -7.12
N LEU A 109 20.69 7.69 -7.32
CA LEU A 109 20.50 6.50 -8.16
C LEU A 109 19.35 5.64 -7.65
N CYS A 110 19.34 5.36 -6.34
CA CYS A 110 18.35 4.49 -5.71
C CYS A 110 16.92 4.99 -5.96
N TRP A 111 16.65 6.27 -5.75
CA TRP A 111 15.30 6.81 -5.96
C TRP A 111 14.86 6.78 -7.43
N ILE A 112 15.79 6.99 -8.38
CA ILE A 112 15.54 6.85 -9.81
C ILE A 112 15.19 5.39 -10.17
N VAL A 113 16.00 4.44 -9.69
CA VAL A 113 15.82 3.00 -9.96
C VAL A 113 14.51 2.51 -9.35
N VAL A 114 14.25 2.84 -8.08
CA VAL A 114 13.02 2.47 -7.37
C VAL A 114 11.79 3.07 -8.05
N SER A 115 11.86 4.32 -8.51
CA SER A 115 10.79 4.93 -9.31
C SER A 115 10.51 4.16 -10.59
N THR A 116 11.57 3.75 -11.29
CA THR A 116 11.45 2.98 -12.53
C THR A 116 10.85 1.61 -12.27
N CYS A 117 11.32 0.88 -11.25
CA CYS A 117 10.76 -0.41 -10.85
C CYS A 117 9.27 -0.30 -10.51
N ASN A 118 8.86 0.71 -9.74
CA ASN A 118 7.46 0.89 -9.36
C ASN A 118 6.56 1.25 -10.57
N ASN A 119 7.06 2.01 -11.53
CA ASN A 119 6.30 2.29 -12.75
C ASN A 119 6.21 1.07 -13.67
N ILE A 120 7.24 0.23 -13.73
CA ILE A 120 7.17 -1.07 -14.39
C ILE A 120 6.15 -1.98 -13.70
N THR A 121 6.14 -2.03 -12.36
CA THR A 121 5.11 -2.77 -11.63
C THR A 121 3.71 -2.32 -12.03
N LEU A 122 3.46 -1.01 -12.04
CA LEU A 122 2.14 -0.49 -12.37
C LEU A 122 1.74 -0.82 -13.80
N ALA A 123 2.67 -0.71 -14.73
CA ALA A 123 2.50 -1.13 -16.12
C ALA A 123 2.11 -2.61 -16.23
N LEU A 124 2.82 -3.49 -15.53
CA LEU A 124 2.53 -4.93 -15.50
C LEU A 124 1.15 -5.24 -14.90
N ILE A 125 0.74 -4.53 -13.86
CA ILE A 125 -0.60 -4.68 -13.26
C ILE A 125 -1.69 -4.25 -14.25
N ILE A 126 -1.51 -3.11 -14.93
CA ILE A 126 -2.46 -2.63 -15.93
C ILE A 126 -2.56 -3.60 -17.11
N GLU A 127 -1.44 -4.08 -17.65
CA GLU A 127 -1.46 -5.13 -18.68
C GLU A 127 -2.12 -6.41 -18.17
N GLY A 128 -1.85 -6.79 -16.93
CA GLY A 128 -2.44 -7.97 -16.31
C GLY A 128 -3.96 -7.91 -16.26
N ILE A 129 -4.50 -6.74 -15.93
CA ILE A 129 -5.94 -6.46 -15.95
C ILE A 129 -6.49 -6.48 -17.38
N ILE A 130 -5.79 -5.88 -18.36
CA ILE A 130 -6.24 -5.84 -19.76
C ILE A 130 -6.27 -7.22 -20.42
N VAL A 131 -5.31 -8.10 -20.09
CA VAL A 131 -5.12 -9.37 -20.76
C VAL A 131 -6.11 -10.45 -20.30
N GLU A 132 -6.75 -10.30 -19.12
CA GLU A 132 -7.85 -11.14 -18.59
C GLU A 132 -7.66 -12.68 -18.69
N THR A 133 -6.43 -13.15 -18.83
CA THR A 133 -6.06 -14.58 -18.90
C THR A 133 -5.11 -14.95 -17.76
N SER A 134 -4.75 -16.24 -17.67
CA SER A 134 -3.72 -16.74 -16.74
C SER A 134 -2.40 -15.98 -16.89
N LEU A 135 -2.05 -15.54 -18.11
CA LEU A 135 -0.89 -14.70 -18.35
C LEU A 135 -1.03 -13.34 -17.63
N GLY A 136 -2.21 -12.73 -17.68
CA GLY A 136 -2.46 -11.45 -17.01
C GLY A 136 -2.29 -11.54 -15.49
N PHE A 137 -2.75 -12.64 -14.89
CA PHE A 137 -2.52 -12.93 -13.48
C PHE A 137 -1.03 -13.08 -13.13
N ILE A 138 -0.24 -13.75 -13.99
CA ILE A 138 1.21 -13.86 -13.82
C ILE A 138 1.89 -12.49 -13.88
N LEU A 139 1.49 -11.60 -14.80
CA LEU A 139 2.03 -10.24 -14.89
C LEU A 139 1.80 -9.44 -13.61
N CYS A 140 0.60 -9.53 -13.02
CA CYS A 140 0.29 -8.90 -11.73
C CYS A 140 1.21 -9.44 -10.61
N ILE A 141 1.44 -10.76 -10.55
CA ILE A 141 2.34 -11.37 -9.56
C ILE A 141 3.77 -10.87 -9.74
N ILE A 142 4.29 -10.85 -10.97
CA ILE A 142 5.63 -10.33 -11.26
C ILE A 142 5.73 -8.86 -10.83
N GLY A 143 4.71 -8.05 -11.12
CA GLY A 143 4.62 -6.67 -10.66
C GLY A 143 4.71 -6.54 -9.14
N MET A 144 3.96 -7.35 -8.39
CA MET A 144 4.01 -7.36 -6.92
C MET A 144 5.41 -7.72 -6.38
N TRP A 145 6.07 -8.73 -6.96
CA TRP A 145 7.45 -9.08 -6.60
C TRP A 145 8.45 -7.98 -6.89
N LEU A 146 8.29 -7.24 -7.99
CA LEU A 146 9.14 -6.11 -8.33
C LEU A 146 9.01 -4.95 -7.32
N THR A 147 7.83 -4.75 -6.72
CA THR A 147 7.66 -3.80 -5.61
C THR A 147 8.42 -4.25 -4.37
N ILE A 148 8.34 -5.54 -4.01
CA ILE A 148 9.10 -6.10 -2.88
C ILE A 148 10.61 -5.93 -3.13
N PHE A 149 11.06 -6.22 -4.34
CA PHE A 149 12.46 -6.04 -4.76
C PHE A 149 12.91 -4.58 -4.63
N SER A 150 12.04 -3.61 -4.91
CA SER A 150 12.33 -2.18 -4.73
C SER A 150 12.66 -1.82 -3.28
N VAL A 151 12.00 -2.46 -2.30
CA VAL A 151 12.32 -2.27 -0.87
C VAL A 151 13.70 -2.83 -0.55
N ILE A 152 14.06 -3.98 -1.12
CA ILE A 152 15.39 -4.59 -0.97
C ILE A 152 16.47 -3.64 -1.52
N ILE A 153 16.25 -3.04 -2.70
CA ILE A 153 17.17 -2.05 -3.29
C ILE A 153 17.44 -0.89 -2.31
N ILE A 154 16.41 -0.37 -1.64
CA ILE A 154 16.56 0.73 -0.66
C ILE A 154 17.43 0.29 0.53
N ILE A 155 17.16 -0.90 1.09
CA ILE A 155 17.90 -1.45 2.23
C ILE A 155 19.36 -1.71 1.85
N CYS A 156 19.61 -2.41 0.75
CA CYS A 156 20.95 -2.69 0.24
C CYS A 156 21.72 -1.40 -0.05
N THR A 157 21.07 -0.39 -0.64
CA THR A 157 21.69 0.93 -0.87
C THR A 157 22.12 1.56 0.46
N SER A 158 21.25 1.55 1.47
CA SER A 158 21.58 2.14 2.77
C SER A 158 22.76 1.43 3.45
N ILE A 159 22.79 0.09 3.42
CA ILE A 159 23.90 -0.70 4.00
C ILE A 159 25.19 -0.37 3.25
N ASN A 160 25.14 -0.40 1.91
CA ASN A 160 26.29 -0.17 1.07
C ASN A 160 26.86 1.26 1.20
N ILE A 161 26.00 2.26 1.41
CA ILE A 161 26.44 3.64 1.73
C ILE A 161 27.19 3.66 3.05
N LYS A 162 26.61 3.10 4.13
CA LYS A 162 27.21 3.08 5.47
C LYS A 162 28.58 2.38 5.44
N GLU A 163 28.65 1.21 4.82
CA GLU A 163 29.91 0.46 4.68
C GLU A 163 30.96 1.22 3.87
N SER A 164 30.57 1.83 2.75
CA SER A 164 31.51 2.56 1.90
C SER A 164 32.08 3.80 2.59
N ILE A 165 31.23 4.55 3.29
CA ILE A 165 31.66 5.72 4.07
C ILE A 165 32.56 5.28 5.21
N ASN A 166 32.17 4.25 5.97
CA ASN A 166 32.99 3.73 7.07
C ASN A 166 34.38 3.31 6.58
N LYS A 167 34.48 2.56 5.48
CA LYS A 167 35.79 2.16 4.91
C LYS A 167 36.69 3.36 4.61
N VAL A 168 36.13 4.43 4.04
CA VAL A 168 36.88 5.67 3.72
C VAL A 168 37.27 6.43 4.99
N VAL A 169 36.37 6.55 5.96
CA VAL A 169 36.61 7.31 7.20
C VAL A 169 37.60 6.60 8.12
N TYR A 170 37.49 5.27 8.28
CA TYR A 170 38.42 4.50 9.12
C TYR A 170 39.81 4.38 8.52
N ALA A 171 39.96 4.54 7.20
CA ALA A 171 41.25 4.64 6.54
C ALA A 171 41.91 6.03 6.68
N SER A 172 41.18 7.05 7.17
CA SER A 172 41.71 8.40 7.37
C SER A 172 42.34 8.55 8.76
N GLU A 173 43.57 9.06 8.80
CA GLU A 173 44.29 9.35 10.04
C GLU A 173 43.64 10.53 10.81
N ASP A 174 43.27 11.60 10.10
CA ASP A 174 42.64 12.82 10.65
C ASP A 174 41.11 12.75 10.82
N ARG A 175 40.58 11.56 11.13
CA ARG A 175 39.13 11.36 11.28
C ARG A 175 38.57 12.12 12.49
N LEU A 176 37.36 12.64 12.33
CA LEU A 176 36.65 13.36 13.36
C LEU A 176 35.49 12.51 13.87
N PHE A 177 35.39 12.38 15.19
CA PHE A 177 34.21 11.83 15.84
C PHE A 177 33.35 13.00 16.37
N THR A 178 32.08 13.02 15.96
CA THR A 178 31.07 13.94 16.52
C THR A 178 29.90 13.14 17.03
N ASP A 179 29.75 13.09 18.36
CA ASP A 179 28.59 12.46 18.98
C ASP A 179 27.39 13.42 18.96
N THR A 180 26.30 13.03 18.28
CA THR A 180 25.04 13.79 18.26
C THR A 180 23.96 13.16 19.13
N ASP A 181 24.32 12.15 19.94
CA ASP A 181 23.40 11.37 20.76
C ASP A 181 22.63 12.22 21.76
N GLU A 182 23.18 13.36 22.18
CA GLU A 182 22.45 14.27 23.05
C GLU A 182 21.13 14.71 22.42
N TYR A 183 21.04 14.88 21.10
CA TYR A 183 19.81 15.34 20.45
C TYR A 183 18.83 14.21 20.13
N TRP A 184 19.06 12.98 20.60
CA TRP A 184 18.14 11.87 20.42
C TRP A 184 17.42 11.55 21.72
N GLU A 185 16.13 11.91 21.79
CA GLU A 185 15.27 11.73 22.96
C GLU A 185 14.15 10.75 22.60
N GLU A 186 14.06 9.62 23.30
CA GLU A 186 13.04 8.58 23.09
C GLU A 186 12.92 8.09 21.63
N GLY A 187 14.03 8.12 20.89
CA GLY A 187 14.10 7.73 19.48
C GLY A 187 13.78 8.85 18.48
N TYR A 188 13.42 10.04 18.95
CA TYR A 188 13.19 11.23 18.13
C TYR A 188 14.41 12.16 18.11
N TYR A 189 14.61 12.85 16.98
CA TYR A 189 15.63 13.88 16.88
C TYR A 189 15.07 15.23 17.34
N CYS A 190 15.70 15.81 18.35
CA CYS A 190 15.26 17.00 19.07
C CYS A 190 16.40 18.02 19.18
N ASN A 191 16.80 18.63 18.06
CA ASN A 191 17.83 19.68 18.06
C ASN A 191 17.22 21.07 17.75
N PRO A 192 17.09 21.97 18.74
CA PRO A 192 16.57 23.32 18.52
C PRO A 192 17.53 24.22 17.72
N HIS A 193 18.83 23.89 17.70
CA HIS A 193 19.85 24.63 16.95
C HIS A 193 19.99 24.15 15.50
N ASP A 194 19.31 23.06 15.13
CA ASP A 194 19.25 22.58 13.76
C ASP A 194 17.98 23.08 13.06
N ASN A 195 18.14 24.00 12.12
CA ASN A 195 17.03 24.56 11.36
C ASN A 195 16.42 23.59 10.33
N ARG A 196 17.01 22.39 10.14
CA ARG A 196 16.45 21.38 9.25
C ARG A 196 15.13 20.83 9.79
N ILE A 197 14.15 20.71 8.90
CA ILE A 197 12.84 20.12 9.21
C ILE A 197 12.94 18.59 9.29
N MET A 198 13.73 17.98 8.41
CA MET A 198 13.94 16.53 8.35
C MET A 198 15.44 16.22 8.41
N VAL A 199 15.77 15.15 9.12
CA VAL A 199 17.12 14.61 9.23
C VAL A 199 17.09 13.11 8.99
N GLU A 200 18.24 12.50 8.76
CA GLU A 200 18.32 11.04 8.69
C GLU A 200 18.07 10.40 10.05
N LYS A 201 17.45 9.22 10.02
CA LYS A 201 17.29 8.40 11.21
C LYS A 201 18.65 7.90 11.71
N ARG A 202 18.85 7.93 13.02
CA ARG A 202 20.01 7.32 13.69
C ARG A 202 20.11 5.82 13.43
N ILE A 203 18.97 5.14 13.52
CA ILE A 203 18.85 3.68 13.37
C ILE A 203 17.93 3.37 12.19
N GLY A 204 18.32 2.39 11.39
CA GLY A 204 17.58 1.95 10.21
C GLY A 204 17.82 2.82 8.97
N VAL A 205 16.80 2.88 8.13
CA VAL A 205 16.79 3.58 6.83
C VAL A 205 15.68 4.62 6.82
N GLY A 206 15.95 5.77 6.19
CA GLY A 206 14.96 6.82 5.98
C GLY A 206 15.23 8.09 6.79
N MET A 207 14.27 9.00 6.72
CA MET A 207 14.31 10.30 7.40
C MET A 207 13.32 10.36 8.56
N CYS A 208 13.56 11.24 9.52
CA CYS A 208 12.63 11.64 10.57
C CYS A 208 12.54 13.17 10.64
N PHE A 209 11.50 13.67 11.31
CA PHE A 209 11.35 15.09 11.58
C PHE A 209 12.21 15.52 12.76
N ASN A 210 12.78 16.72 12.68
CA ASN A 210 13.40 17.37 13.83
C ASN A 210 12.32 18.02 14.71
N LEU A 211 12.08 17.46 15.89
CA LEU A 211 11.10 17.99 16.86
C LEU A 211 11.60 19.23 17.61
N GLY A 212 12.91 19.51 17.56
CA GLY A 212 13.47 20.78 18.02
C GLY A 212 13.06 21.95 17.12
N ASN A 213 12.73 21.68 15.86
CA ASN A 213 12.25 22.66 14.90
C ASN A 213 10.71 22.79 14.95
N LYS A 214 10.18 24.01 15.07
CA LYS A 214 8.71 24.25 15.15
C LYS A 214 7.95 23.65 13.97
N LYS A 215 8.45 23.78 12.74
CA LYS A 215 7.81 23.24 11.53
C LYS A 215 7.89 21.71 11.49
N GLY A 216 9.06 21.14 11.82
CA GLY A 216 9.26 19.69 11.92
C GLY A 216 8.34 19.05 12.95
N ARG A 217 8.20 19.68 14.12
CA ARG A 217 7.29 19.25 15.19
C ARG A 217 5.82 19.24 14.74
N ILE A 218 5.35 20.33 14.12
CA ILE A 218 3.96 20.41 13.62
C ILE A 218 3.71 19.33 12.56
N LEU A 219 4.61 19.16 11.59
CA LEU A 219 4.48 18.15 10.55
C LEU A 219 4.44 16.72 11.12
N ASN A 220 5.24 16.44 12.14
CA ASN A 220 5.23 15.15 12.81
C ASN A 220 3.87 14.85 13.47
N TYR A 221 3.34 15.80 14.27
CA TYR A 221 2.05 15.59 14.94
C TYR A 221 0.87 15.51 13.96
N VAL A 222 0.82 16.42 12.98
CA VAL A 222 -0.23 16.40 11.95
C VAL A 222 -0.17 15.10 11.14
N GLY A 223 1.03 14.68 10.75
CA GLY A 223 1.23 13.41 10.04
C GLY A 223 0.76 12.20 10.85
N ASN A 224 1.11 12.13 12.14
CA ASN A 224 0.67 11.04 13.00
C ASN A 224 -0.85 11.03 13.23
N ILE A 225 -1.47 12.20 13.46
CA ILE A 225 -2.93 12.33 13.60
C ILE A 225 -3.62 11.91 12.30
N PHE A 226 -3.12 12.34 11.15
CA PHE A 226 -3.65 11.94 9.85
C PHE A 226 -3.61 10.42 9.65
N VAL A 227 -2.49 9.77 10.00
CA VAL A 227 -2.37 8.31 9.93
C VAL A 227 -3.39 7.62 10.85
N VAL A 228 -3.59 8.11 12.08
CA VAL A 228 -4.59 7.56 13.00
C VAL A 228 -5.99 7.70 12.42
N ILE A 229 -6.37 8.87 11.91
CA ILE A 229 -7.68 9.10 11.29
C ILE A 229 -7.88 8.15 10.10
N LEU A 230 -6.86 7.98 9.26
CA LEU A 230 -6.91 7.09 8.10
C LEU A 230 -7.11 5.63 8.53
N VAL A 231 -6.36 5.14 9.52
CA VAL A 231 -6.50 3.78 10.05
C VAL A 231 -7.88 3.57 10.66
N VAL A 232 -8.34 4.48 11.51
CA VAL A 232 -9.67 4.41 12.12
C VAL A 232 -10.75 4.43 11.04
N GLY A 233 -10.63 5.30 10.03
CA GLY A 233 -11.57 5.38 8.91
C GLY A 233 -11.64 4.08 8.11
N ILE A 234 -10.49 3.45 7.83
CA ILE A 234 -10.44 2.13 7.18
C ILE A 234 -11.09 1.06 8.06
N CYS A 235 -10.77 1.03 9.36
CA CYS A 235 -11.39 0.08 10.29
C CYS A 235 -12.92 0.24 10.35
N LEU A 236 -13.43 1.48 10.45
CA LEU A 236 -14.87 1.75 10.44
C LEU A 236 -15.53 1.35 9.12
N TYR A 237 -14.86 1.60 7.99
CA TYR A 237 -15.33 1.16 6.68
C TYR A 237 -15.39 -0.37 6.58
N LEU A 238 -14.35 -1.07 7.04
CA LEU A 238 -14.32 -2.53 7.06
C LEU A 238 -15.37 -3.13 8.01
N LEU A 239 -15.59 -2.53 9.18
CA LEU A 239 -16.64 -2.94 10.12
C LEU A 239 -18.05 -2.87 9.51
N ARG A 240 -18.26 -1.98 8.52
CA ARG A 240 -19.53 -1.89 7.82
C ARG A 240 -19.88 -3.19 7.08
N PHE A 241 -18.88 -3.94 6.62
CA PHE A 241 -19.11 -5.26 6.04
C PHE A 241 -19.70 -6.20 7.09
N ASP A 242 -19.15 -6.27 8.31
CA ASP A 242 -19.67 -7.19 9.33
C ASP A 242 -21.08 -6.82 9.84
N ILE A 243 -21.43 -5.53 9.91
CA ILE A 243 -22.69 -5.07 10.53
C ILE A 243 -23.87 -5.02 9.55
N SER A 244 -23.65 -4.77 8.25
CA SER A 244 -24.74 -4.45 7.34
C SER A 244 -25.65 -5.63 6.99
N GLY A 245 -25.18 -6.86 7.14
CA GLY A 245 -25.93 -8.06 6.75
C GLY A 245 -26.27 -8.09 5.26
N PHE A 246 -27.24 -8.91 4.87
CA PHE A 246 -27.82 -8.92 3.52
C PHE A 246 -29.33 -9.14 3.60
N LYS A 247 -30.05 -8.76 2.54
CA LYS A 247 -31.50 -8.97 2.44
C LYS A 247 -31.90 -9.27 1.01
N MET A 248 -33.01 -9.99 0.84
CA MET A 248 -33.61 -10.26 -0.46
C MET A 248 -34.89 -9.45 -0.62
N ASN A 249 -35.03 -8.77 -1.76
CA ASN A 249 -36.21 -8.02 -2.13
C ASN A 249 -36.74 -8.58 -3.46
N ILE A 250 -38.06 -8.71 -3.58
CA ILE A 250 -38.74 -9.14 -4.81
C ILE A 250 -39.58 -7.99 -5.35
N ASN A 251 -39.16 -7.40 -6.46
CA ASN A 251 -39.85 -6.27 -7.09
C ASN A 251 -39.99 -6.52 -8.61
N ASN A 252 -41.16 -6.25 -9.19
CA ASN A 252 -41.39 -6.26 -10.64
C ASN A 252 -40.83 -7.50 -11.37
N ASN A 253 -41.12 -8.72 -10.87
CA ASN A 253 -40.64 -9.99 -11.45
C ASN A 253 -39.13 -10.25 -11.30
N VAL A 254 -38.45 -9.46 -10.48
CA VAL A 254 -37.00 -9.55 -10.26
C VAL A 254 -36.72 -9.80 -8.77
N ILE A 255 -35.85 -10.77 -8.50
CA ILE A 255 -35.30 -11.02 -7.17
C ILE A 255 -33.94 -10.31 -7.10
N LYS A 256 -33.80 -9.39 -6.15
CA LYS A 256 -32.54 -8.70 -5.86
C LYS A 256 -32.06 -9.06 -4.46
N ILE A 257 -30.83 -9.57 -4.37
CA ILE A 257 -30.16 -9.81 -3.10
C ILE A 257 -29.18 -8.66 -2.86
N GLU A 258 -29.51 -7.80 -1.91
CA GLU A 258 -28.68 -6.68 -1.47
C GLU A 258 -27.67 -7.17 -0.43
N ALA A 259 -26.39 -7.16 -0.78
CA ALA A 259 -25.31 -7.62 0.08
C ALA A 259 -24.02 -6.78 -0.12
N PRO A 260 -23.20 -6.59 0.92
CA PRO A 260 -21.96 -5.81 0.84
C PRO A 260 -21.00 -6.33 -0.24
N SER A 261 -20.88 -5.61 -1.36
CA SER A 261 -20.01 -5.91 -2.50
C SER A 261 -20.29 -7.24 -3.24
N TYR A 262 -21.42 -7.90 -2.99
CA TYR A 262 -21.84 -9.15 -3.65
C TYR A 262 -23.33 -9.14 -3.98
N GLU A 263 -23.84 -8.05 -4.55
CA GLU A 263 -25.23 -7.98 -5.01
C GLU A 263 -25.44 -8.92 -6.21
N ILE A 264 -26.53 -9.68 -6.21
CA ILE A 264 -27.00 -10.41 -7.40
C ILE A 264 -28.46 -10.09 -7.68
N GLU A 265 -28.82 -10.19 -8.96
CA GLU A 265 -30.15 -9.94 -9.46
C GLU A 265 -30.49 -11.00 -10.51
N PHE A 266 -31.69 -11.58 -10.43
CA PHE A 266 -32.18 -12.56 -11.40
C PHE A 266 -33.70 -12.48 -11.54
N ASN A 267 -34.21 -12.85 -12.71
CA ASN A 267 -35.64 -12.82 -12.99
C ASN A 267 -36.34 -14.03 -12.36
N ILE A 268 -37.56 -13.86 -11.85
CA ILE A 268 -38.37 -14.97 -11.33
C ILE A 268 -38.63 -16.03 -12.41
N ASN A 269 -38.72 -15.62 -13.68
CA ASN A 269 -38.94 -16.52 -14.82
C ASN A 269 -37.77 -17.47 -15.09
N ASP A 270 -36.58 -17.17 -14.54
CA ASP A 270 -35.41 -18.03 -14.63
C ASP A 270 -35.34 -19.05 -13.48
N VAL A 271 -36.26 -18.97 -12.51
CA VAL A 271 -36.35 -19.89 -11.38
C VAL A 271 -37.07 -21.17 -11.82
N GLU A 272 -36.33 -22.28 -11.89
CA GLU A 272 -36.86 -23.61 -12.22
C GLU A 272 -37.45 -24.34 -11.01
N GLY A 273 -37.04 -23.94 -9.81
CA GLY A 273 -37.52 -24.57 -8.58
C GLY A 273 -37.02 -23.88 -7.33
N VAL A 274 -37.82 -23.97 -6.27
CA VAL A 274 -37.49 -23.43 -4.96
C VAL A 274 -37.82 -24.44 -3.86
N GLU A 275 -36.87 -24.70 -2.98
CA GLU A 275 -36.94 -25.73 -1.94
C GLU A 275 -36.44 -25.17 -0.60
N LEU A 276 -37.11 -25.52 0.51
CA LEU A 276 -36.60 -25.29 1.86
C LEU A 276 -35.81 -26.52 2.30
N ILE A 277 -34.56 -26.31 2.69
CA ILE A 277 -33.66 -27.35 3.22
C ILE A 277 -33.20 -26.96 4.63
N ASN A 278 -33.04 -27.94 5.52
CA ASN A 278 -32.63 -27.67 6.90
C ASN A 278 -31.11 -27.67 7.09
N GLU A 279 -30.38 -28.31 6.18
CA GLU A 279 -28.93 -28.44 6.22
C GLU A 279 -28.32 -27.96 4.90
N MET A 280 -27.22 -27.22 5.00
CA MET A 280 -26.49 -26.74 3.82
C MET A 280 -25.61 -27.85 3.25
N PRO A 281 -25.51 -27.98 1.92
CA PRO A 281 -24.47 -28.79 1.30
C PRO A 281 -23.09 -28.36 1.81
N LYS A 282 -22.19 -29.33 2.01
CA LYS A 282 -20.86 -29.05 2.55
C LYS A 282 -20.08 -28.15 1.58
N ALA A 283 -19.59 -27.03 2.11
CA ALA A 283 -18.68 -26.15 1.39
C ALA A 283 -17.26 -26.72 1.45
N THR A 284 -16.65 -26.95 0.29
CA THR A 284 -15.27 -27.46 0.18
C THR A 284 -14.25 -26.34 0.10
N ILE A 285 -14.55 -25.31 -0.71
CA ILE A 285 -13.65 -24.19 -0.99
C ILE A 285 -14.48 -22.91 -1.05
N LYS A 286 -14.01 -21.84 -0.38
CA LYS A 286 -14.47 -20.48 -0.66
C LYS A 286 -13.71 -19.94 -1.87
N THR A 287 -14.40 -19.67 -2.97
CA THR A 287 -13.78 -19.18 -4.21
C THR A 287 -13.57 -17.67 -4.16
N ASN A 288 -14.62 -16.93 -3.80
CA ASN A 288 -14.56 -15.48 -3.58
C ASN A 288 -15.70 -15.08 -2.65
N GLY A 289 -15.50 -14.18 -1.69
CA GLY A 289 -16.56 -13.83 -0.74
C GLY A 289 -16.10 -13.49 0.67
N ILE A 290 -17.07 -13.05 1.47
CA ILE A 290 -16.90 -12.76 2.89
C ILE A 290 -17.34 -14.00 3.68
N GLY A 291 -16.45 -14.50 4.54
CA GLY A 291 -16.73 -15.62 5.44
C GLY A 291 -16.66 -15.13 6.88
N GLY A 292 -17.67 -14.37 7.31
CA GLY A 292 -17.71 -13.74 8.62
C GLY A 292 -18.21 -14.69 9.73
N SER A 293 -18.21 -14.16 10.96
CA SER A 293 -18.76 -14.82 12.15
C SER A 293 -20.29 -14.81 12.19
N HIS A 294 -20.94 -13.81 11.58
CA HIS A 294 -22.40 -13.68 11.57
C HIS A 294 -23.03 -14.24 10.30
N TYR A 295 -22.38 -14.04 9.15
CA TYR A 295 -22.88 -14.50 7.88
C TYR A 295 -21.75 -14.84 6.90
N SER A 296 -22.08 -15.56 5.82
CA SER A 296 -21.19 -15.83 4.69
C SER A 296 -21.88 -15.45 3.39
N ILE A 297 -21.25 -14.60 2.59
CA ILE A 297 -21.72 -14.20 1.25
C ILE A 297 -20.63 -14.43 0.19
N GLY A 298 -21.05 -14.75 -1.03
CA GLY A 298 -20.18 -14.88 -2.19
C GLY A 298 -20.24 -16.28 -2.82
N TYR A 299 -19.20 -16.64 -3.56
CA TYR A 299 -19.12 -17.89 -4.32
C TYR A 299 -18.33 -18.96 -3.57
N PHE A 300 -18.98 -20.09 -3.36
CA PHE A 300 -18.42 -21.25 -2.67
C PHE A 300 -18.60 -22.49 -3.53
N LYS A 301 -17.60 -23.37 -3.51
CA LYS A 301 -17.70 -24.70 -4.12
C LYS A 301 -18.43 -25.64 -3.16
N LEU A 302 -19.69 -25.91 -3.47
CA LEU A 302 -20.56 -26.80 -2.69
C LEU A 302 -20.52 -28.22 -3.28
N GLU A 303 -20.45 -29.24 -2.42
CA GLU A 303 -20.53 -30.64 -2.84
C GLU A 303 -21.84 -30.90 -3.58
N GLY A 304 -21.75 -31.40 -4.82
CA GLY A 304 -22.92 -31.66 -5.68
C GLY A 304 -23.48 -30.46 -6.44
N TYR A 305 -23.02 -29.23 -6.18
CA TYR A 305 -23.56 -28.01 -6.82
C TYR A 305 -22.50 -27.14 -7.50
N GLY A 306 -21.20 -27.44 -7.34
CA GLY A 306 -20.14 -26.68 -7.98
C GLY A 306 -19.99 -25.27 -7.39
N ASN A 307 -19.45 -24.33 -8.17
CA ASN A 307 -19.21 -22.96 -7.71
C ASN A 307 -20.54 -22.17 -7.68
N THR A 308 -21.08 -21.96 -6.48
CA THR A 308 -22.45 -21.51 -6.26
C THR A 308 -22.45 -20.24 -5.39
N PRO A 309 -23.23 -19.20 -5.74
CA PRO A 309 -23.45 -18.07 -4.85
C PRO A 309 -24.26 -18.49 -3.61
N ILE A 310 -23.79 -18.07 -2.44
CA ILE A 310 -24.47 -18.30 -1.15
C ILE A 310 -24.64 -16.98 -0.40
N TYR A 311 -25.71 -16.88 0.37
CA TYR A 311 -26.05 -15.77 1.25
C TYR A 311 -26.61 -16.32 2.56
N ILE A 312 -25.71 -16.62 3.50
CA ILE A 312 -26.05 -17.47 4.65
C ILE A 312 -25.74 -16.76 5.96
N TYR A 313 -26.76 -16.39 6.73
CA TYR A 313 -26.66 -16.14 8.16
C TYR A 313 -26.39 -17.46 8.90
N ARG A 314 -25.37 -17.47 9.75
CA ARG A 314 -25.01 -18.67 10.52
C ARG A 314 -26.08 -18.98 11.57
N ASN A 315 -26.27 -20.26 11.86
CA ASN A 315 -27.20 -20.75 12.89
C ASN A 315 -28.67 -20.33 12.68
N SER A 316 -29.08 -20.04 11.43
CA SER A 316 -30.45 -19.67 11.06
C SER A 316 -31.01 -20.63 10.01
N SER A 317 -31.31 -21.87 10.43
CA SER A 317 -32.03 -22.84 9.57
C SER A 317 -33.55 -22.55 9.63
N PRO A 318 -34.33 -22.71 8.54
CA PRO A 318 -33.99 -23.34 7.27
C PRO A 318 -33.27 -22.43 6.27
N TYR A 319 -32.77 -23.03 5.20
CA TYR A 319 -32.17 -22.39 4.04
C TYR A 319 -33.05 -22.57 2.80
N LEU A 320 -33.03 -21.58 1.93
CA LEU A 320 -33.72 -21.56 0.66
C LEU A 320 -32.75 -21.95 -0.44
N LYS A 321 -33.06 -23.03 -1.13
CA LYS A 321 -32.37 -23.48 -2.33
C LYS A 321 -33.18 -23.04 -3.54
N ILE A 322 -32.62 -22.14 -4.33
CA ILE A 322 -33.20 -21.64 -5.56
C ILE A 322 -32.43 -22.27 -6.72
N LYS A 323 -33.13 -23.01 -7.58
CA LYS A 323 -32.58 -23.55 -8.82
C LYS A 323 -32.84 -22.57 -9.96
N LEU A 324 -31.79 -22.10 -10.61
CA LEU A 324 -31.83 -21.33 -11.84
C LEU A 324 -31.43 -22.23 -13.01
N LYS A 325 -31.59 -21.76 -14.25
CA LYS A 325 -31.23 -22.50 -15.48
C LYS A 325 -29.79 -23.05 -15.46
N ASP A 326 -28.83 -22.21 -15.09
CA ASP A 326 -27.39 -22.53 -15.18
C ASP A 326 -26.70 -22.67 -13.83
N THR A 327 -27.39 -22.40 -12.71
CA THR A 327 -26.76 -22.39 -11.38
C THR A 327 -27.78 -22.54 -10.25
N TYR A 328 -27.29 -22.53 -9.02
CA TYR A 328 -28.11 -22.50 -7.81
C TYR A 328 -27.82 -21.23 -7.02
N VAL A 329 -28.76 -20.80 -6.20
CA VAL A 329 -28.54 -19.78 -5.17
C VAL A 329 -29.02 -20.35 -3.85
N PHE A 330 -28.19 -20.27 -2.82
CA PHE A 330 -28.58 -20.63 -1.46
C PHE A 330 -28.68 -19.38 -0.60
N ILE A 331 -29.82 -19.15 0.03
CA ILE A 331 -30.05 -17.98 0.89
C ILE A 331 -30.86 -18.32 2.13
N ASN A 332 -30.64 -17.64 3.25
CA ASN A 332 -31.58 -17.62 4.38
C ASN A 332 -31.77 -16.20 4.93
N GLY A 333 -32.80 -16.00 5.74
CA GLY A 333 -32.93 -14.81 6.55
C GLY A 333 -32.14 -14.90 7.85
N GLU A 334 -31.93 -13.76 8.51
CA GLU A 334 -31.30 -13.69 9.84
C GLU A 334 -32.08 -14.51 10.89
N LYS A 335 -33.39 -14.68 10.66
CA LYS A 335 -34.27 -15.54 11.45
C LYS A 335 -35.00 -16.55 10.56
N PRO A 336 -35.36 -17.74 11.08
CA PRO A 336 -36.06 -18.78 10.33
C PRO A 336 -37.36 -18.31 9.65
N ASP A 337 -38.10 -17.42 10.30
CA ASP A 337 -39.38 -16.90 9.78
C ASP A 337 -39.18 -16.02 8.55
N ILE A 338 -38.08 -15.26 8.48
CA ILE A 338 -37.72 -14.47 7.30
C ILE A 338 -37.40 -15.41 6.12
N THR A 339 -36.72 -16.53 6.34
CA THR A 339 -36.51 -17.51 5.25
C THR A 339 -37.83 -18.09 4.73
N LYS A 340 -38.79 -18.35 5.61
CA LYS A 340 -40.12 -18.85 5.23
C LYS A 340 -40.93 -17.79 4.46
N GLU A 341 -40.80 -16.52 4.85
CA GLU A 341 -41.39 -15.38 4.14
C GLU A 341 -40.83 -15.31 2.70
N TYR A 342 -39.50 -15.30 2.55
CA TYR A 342 -38.84 -15.38 1.25
C TYR A 342 -39.33 -16.55 0.38
N TYR A 343 -39.48 -17.73 0.97
CA TYR A 343 -40.02 -18.90 0.26
C TYR A 343 -41.46 -18.69 -0.23
N GLY A 344 -42.31 -18.11 0.62
CA GLY A 344 -43.70 -17.79 0.29
C GLY A 344 -43.81 -16.77 -0.83
N GLU A 345 -43.04 -15.67 -0.75
CA GLU A 345 -43.04 -14.62 -1.76
C GLU A 345 -42.58 -15.14 -3.13
N ILE A 346 -41.50 -15.93 -3.19
CA ILE A 346 -41.04 -16.54 -4.45
C ILE A 346 -42.11 -17.47 -5.02
N LYS A 347 -42.74 -18.31 -4.20
CA LYS A 347 -43.79 -19.23 -4.67
C LYS A 347 -45.00 -18.51 -5.23
N GLU A 348 -45.44 -17.43 -4.59
CA GLU A 348 -46.54 -16.62 -5.09
C GLU A 348 -46.15 -15.86 -6.36
N ALA A 349 -44.91 -15.41 -6.48
CA ALA A 349 -44.40 -14.76 -7.68
C ALA A 349 -44.30 -15.72 -8.88
N ILE A 350 -43.93 -17.00 -8.68
CA ILE A 350 -43.88 -18.02 -9.74
C ILE A 350 -45.28 -18.40 -10.27
N LYS A 351 -46.33 -18.25 -9.46
CA LYS A 351 -47.72 -18.58 -9.86
C LYS A 351 -48.40 -17.50 -10.70
N ARG A 352 -47.90 -16.26 -10.64
CA ARG A 352 -48.42 -15.13 -11.43
C ARG A 352 -47.89 -15.21 -12.85
#